data_AF-A0A6L4Z471-F1
#
_entry.id   AF-A0A6L4Z471-F1
#
_cell.length_a   1.000
_cell.length_b   1.000
_cell.length_c   1.000
_cell.angle_alpha   90.00
_cell.angle_beta   90.00
_cell.angle_gamma   90.00
#
_symmetry.space_group_name_H-M   'P 1'
#
loop_
_entity.id
_entity.type
_entity.pdbx_description
1 polymer ?
#
loop_
_entity_poly.entity_id
_entity_poly.type
_entity_poly.pdbx_seq_one_letter_code
_entity_poly.pdbx_strand_id
1 'polypeptide(L)'
;MKRDGLVKGKSIKTLLSKLANHFGEDTLEITDPWHSDMSAIVLGNAKKRGKIVYIGTFGMLKDFYYLELELPTKDIAFPYNPDGKYNRVSYERLIEILISHLELDKPS
;
A
#
# COMPACT_ATOMS: atom_id res chain seq x y z
N MET A 1 -6.32 7.69 -7.59
CA MET A 1 -6.77 6.69 -6.61
C MET A 1 -7.96 7.35 -5.97
N LYS A 2 -9.12 6.71 -5.87
CA LYS A 2 -10.27 7.37 -5.22
C LYS A 2 -10.02 7.44 -3.72
N ARG A 3 -10.03 8.64 -3.15
CA ARG A 3 -9.83 8.91 -1.71
C ARG A 3 -11.08 9.44 -1.02
N ASP A 4 -12.17 9.57 -1.77
CA ASP A 4 -13.41 10.16 -1.26
C ASP A 4 -13.95 9.34 -0.09
N GLY A 5 -14.24 10.02 1.02
CA GLY A 5 -14.70 9.36 2.25
C GLY A 5 -13.63 8.56 3.01
N LEU A 6 -12.36 8.58 2.58
CA LEU A 6 -11.29 7.85 3.28
C LEU A 6 -10.98 8.49 4.65
N VAL A 7 -11.41 7.82 5.71
CA VAL A 7 -11.13 8.19 7.10
C VAL A 7 -9.81 7.57 7.54
N LYS A 8 -8.71 8.29 7.33
CA LYS A 8 -7.36 7.92 7.78
C LYS A 8 -6.62 9.10 8.41
N GLY A 9 -5.59 8.78 9.18
CA GLY A 9 -4.70 9.73 9.82
C GLY A 9 -3.87 10.53 8.81
N LYS A 10 -3.26 11.61 9.31
CA LYS A 10 -2.47 12.54 8.48
C LYS A 10 -1.30 11.83 7.78
N SER A 11 -0.61 10.92 8.46
CA SER A 11 0.53 10.17 7.92
C SER A 11 0.14 9.37 6.67
N ILE A 12 -0.95 8.60 6.74
CA ILE A 12 -1.47 7.84 5.60
C ILE A 12 -1.93 8.77 4.47
N LYS A 13 -2.66 9.84 4.77
CA LYS A 13 -3.09 10.81 3.74
C LYS A 13 -1.90 11.46 3.03
N THR A 14 -0.84 11.78 3.77
CA THR A 14 0.41 12.30 3.20
C THR A 14 1.08 11.25 2.31
N LEU A 15 1.22 10.00 2.78
CA LEU A 15 1.76 8.90 1.98
C LEU A 15 0.99 8.75 0.66
N LEU A 16 -0.35 8.65 0.72
CA LEU A 16 -1.18 8.48 -0.46
C LEU A 16 -0.98 9.62 -1.46
N SER A 17 -0.85 10.86 -0.97
CA SER A 17 -0.56 12.02 -1.81
C SER A 17 0.78 11.90 -2.51
N LYS A 18 1.84 11.48 -1.80
CA LYS A 18 3.16 11.23 -2.39
C LYS A 18 3.09 10.12 -3.45
N LEU A 19 2.38 9.02 -3.16
CA LEU A 19 2.23 7.89 -4.08
C LEU A 19 1.48 8.28 -5.35
N ALA A 20 0.39 9.07 -5.26
CA ALA A 20 -0.30 9.55 -6.47
C ALA A 20 0.56 10.51 -7.29
N ASN A 21 1.33 11.39 -6.64
CA ASN A 21 2.24 12.26 -7.36
C ASN A 21 3.35 11.46 -8.07
N HIS A 22 3.74 10.32 -7.51
CA HIS A 22 4.81 9.48 -8.05
C HIS A 22 4.34 8.54 -9.16
N PHE A 23 3.20 7.85 -8.97
CA PHE A 23 2.71 6.83 -9.91
C PHE A 23 1.56 7.30 -10.80
N GLY A 24 1.00 8.48 -10.53
CA GLY A 24 -0.29 8.88 -11.07
C GLY A 24 -1.45 8.31 -10.25
N GLU A 25 -2.61 8.93 -10.41
CA GLU A 25 -3.79 8.57 -9.63
C GLU A 25 -4.31 7.17 -9.99
N ASP A 26 -4.31 6.76 -11.24
CA ASP A 26 -4.99 5.53 -11.68
C ASP A 26 -4.10 4.27 -11.65
N THR A 27 -2.92 4.36 -11.05
CA THR A 27 -1.97 3.23 -10.99
C THR A 27 -2.21 2.33 -9.77
N LEU A 28 -2.60 2.92 -8.65
CA LEU A 28 -2.84 2.21 -7.39
C LEU A 28 -4.32 2.25 -7.02
N GLU A 29 -4.83 1.12 -6.54
CA GLU A 29 -6.14 1.01 -5.93
C GLU A 29 -6.02 0.86 -4.41
N ILE A 30 -6.92 1.51 -3.68
CA ILE A 30 -7.07 1.31 -2.24
C ILE A 30 -8.05 0.14 -2.06
N THR A 31 -7.56 -0.96 -1.47
CA THR A 31 -8.36 -2.17 -1.19
C THR A 31 -8.65 -2.33 0.30
N ASP A 32 -8.34 -1.31 1.09
CA ASP A 32 -8.41 -1.31 2.54
C ASP A 32 -9.84 -1.44 3.09
N PRO A 33 -10.17 -2.54 3.78
CA PRO A 33 -11.48 -2.73 4.38
C PRO A 33 -11.59 -2.13 5.80
N TRP A 34 -10.51 -1.61 6.40
CA TRP A 34 -10.46 -1.28 7.82
C TRP A 34 -10.58 0.22 8.09
N HIS A 35 -11.81 0.72 8.12
CA HIS A 35 -12.08 2.14 8.37
C HIS A 35 -11.64 2.65 9.76
N SER A 36 -11.51 1.76 10.76
CA SER A 36 -11.10 2.14 12.12
C SER A 36 -9.58 2.27 12.29
N ASP A 37 -8.77 1.68 11.41
CA ASP A 37 -7.32 1.80 11.50
C ASP A 37 -6.86 3.09 10.84
N MET A 38 -6.66 4.14 11.62
CA MET A 38 -6.23 5.44 11.11
C MET A 38 -4.79 5.45 10.60
N SER A 39 -4.00 4.41 10.88
CA SER A 39 -2.55 4.40 10.75
C SER A 39 -2.02 3.44 9.69
N ALA A 40 -2.91 2.69 9.05
CA ALA A 40 -2.57 1.76 7.98
C ALA A 40 -3.49 1.88 6.76
N ILE A 41 -3.02 1.32 5.64
CA ILE A 41 -3.74 1.24 4.37
C ILE A 41 -3.31 -0.02 3.62
N VAL A 42 -4.24 -0.61 2.86
CA VAL A 42 -3.95 -1.68 1.90
C VAL A 42 -4.04 -1.14 0.49
N LEU A 43 -3.00 -1.40 -0.30
CA LEU A 43 -2.90 -0.98 -1.70
C LEU A 43 -2.71 -2.17 -2.64
N GLY A 44 -3.33 -2.09 -3.81
CA GLY A 44 -3.13 -3.01 -4.93
C GLY A 44 -2.79 -2.28 -6.22
N ASN A 45 -2.47 -3.03 -7.28
CA ASN A 45 -2.34 -2.48 -8.62
C ASN A 45 -3.72 -2.36 -9.28
N ALA A 46 -4.11 -1.14 -9.67
CA ALA A 46 -5.43 -0.89 -10.25
C ALA A 46 -5.68 -1.62 -11.59
N LYS A 47 -4.61 -1.98 -12.32
CA LYS A 47 -4.67 -2.70 -13.60
C LYS A 47 -4.44 -4.21 -13.46
N LYS A 48 -3.84 -4.66 -12.36
CA LYS A 48 -3.52 -6.08 -12.10
C LYS A 48 -4.01 -6.50 -10.74
N ARG A 49 -5.05 -7.32 -10.73
CA ARG A 49 -5.64 -7.83 -9.48
C ARG A 49 -4.79 -8.95 -8.89
N GLY A 50 -4.83 -9.04 -7.56
CA GLY A 50 -4.38 -10.22 -6.82
C GLY A 50 -3.36 -9.90 -5.74
N LYS A 51 -2.30 -9.17 -6.08
CA LYS A 51 -1.26 -8.82 -5.10
C LYS A 51 -1.64 -7.55 -4.36
N ILE A 52 -1.42 -7.53 -3.05
CA ILE A 52 -1.65 -6.37 -2.20
C ILE A 52 -0.46 -6.11 -1.28
N VAL A 53 -0.38 -4.88 -0.77
CA VAL A 53 0.57 -4.46 0.25
C VAL A 53 -0.18 -3.75 1.36
N TYR A 54 -0.02 -4.24 2.59
CA TYR A 54 -0.39 -3.51 3.79
C TYR A 54 0.75 -2.55 4.17
N ILE A 55 0.41 -1.28 4.40
CA ILE A 55 1.35 -0.23 4.76
C ILE A 55 0.94 0.40 6.08
N GLY A 56 1.79 0.28 7.10
CA GLY A 56 1.59 0.87 8.41
C GLY A 56 2.50 2.07 8.68
N THR A 57 1.98 3.05 9.41
CA THR A 57 2.71 4.25 9.86
C THR A 57 2.79 4.39 11.38
N PHE A 58 2.05 3.57 12.13
CA PHE A 58 2.06 3.62 13.60
C PHE A 58 3.43 3.29 14.18
N GLY A 59 3.90 4.11 15.13
CA GLY A 59 5.21 3.93 15.77
C GLY A 59 6.41 4.14 14.85
N MET A 60 6.21 4.57 13.60
CA MET A 60 7.29 4.85 12.65
C MET A 60 7.72 6.31 12.73
N LEU A 61 9.00 6.56 12.43
CA LEU A 61 9.48 7.91 12.16
C LEU A 61 8.84 8.45 10.87
N LYS A 62 8.86 9.78 10.73
CA LYS A 62 8.38 10.43 9.50
C LYS A 62 9.10 9.84 8.28
N ASP A 63 8.34 9.57 7.22
CA ASP A 63 8.81 8.98 5.95
C ASP A 63 9.38 7.54 6.08
N PHE A 64 9.11 6.86 7.19
CA PHE A 64 9.34 5.44 7.36
C PHE A 64 8.03 4.66 7.48
N TYR A 65 8.06 3.43 6.97
CA TYR A 65 6.88 2.59 6.84
C TYR A 65 7.16 1.16 7.30
N TYR A 66 6.09 0.54 7.78
CA TYR A 66 6.00 -0.89 7.95
C TYR A 66 5.25 -1.49 6.75
N LEU A 67 5.68 -2.64 6.24
CA LEU A 67 5.07 -3.32 5.09
C LEU A 67 4.82 -4.80 5.35
N GLU A 68 3.66 -5.29 4.93
CA GLU A 68 3.42 -6.71 4.67
C GLU A 68 2.99 -6.88 3.22
N LEU A 69 3.69 -7.75 2.50
CA LEU A 69 3.39 -8.13 1.13
C LEU A 69 2.51 -9.35 1.16
N GLU A 70 1.45 -9.37 0.35
CA GLU A 70 0.58 -10.52 0.28
C GLU A 70 0.30 -10.95 -1.17
N LEU A 71 0.23 -12.27 -1.35
CA LEU A 71 -0.14 -12.92 -2.60
C LEU A 71 -1.56 -13.47 -2.51
N PRO A 72 -2.33 -13.45 -3.60
CA PRO A 72 -3.66 -14.05 -3.61
C PRO A 72 -3.56 -15.56 -3.45
N THR A 73 -4.54 -16.16 -2.78
CA THR A 73 -4.67 -17.61 -2.63
C THR A 73 -6.00 -18.10 -3.21
N LYS A 74 -6.13 -19.42 -3.36
CA LYS A 74 -7.42 -20.06 -3.71
C LYS A 74 -8.30 -20.34 -2.48
N ASP A 75 -7.77 -20.14 -1.27
CA ASP A 75 -8.51 -20.32 -0.03
C ASP A 75 -9.43 -19.12 0.20
N ILE A 76 -10.74 -19.36 0.22
CA ILE A 76 -11.74 -18.31 0.41
C ILE A 76 -11.74 -17.79 1.86
N ALA A 77 -11.37 -18.64 2.84
CA ALA A 77 -11.28 -18.24 4.23
C ALA A 77 -10.04 -17.36 4.48
N PHE A 78 -8.96 -17.60 3.72
CA PHE A 78 -7.71 -16.85 3.78
C PHE A 78 -7.29 -16.42 2.38
N PRO A 79 -7.91 -15.36 1.84
CA PRO A 79 -7.74 -14.96 0.44
C PRO A 79 -6.32 -14.48 0.11
N TYR A 80 -5.47 -14.31 1.13
CA TYR A 80 -4.11 -13.83 1.00
C TYR A 80 -3.12 -14.64 1.83
N ASN A 81 -1.92 -14.86 1.28
CA ASN A 81 -0.77 -15.46 1.95
C ASN A 81 0.35 -14.43 2.11
N PRO A 82 1.04 -14.39 3.26
CA PRO A 82 2.22 -13.55 3.43
C PRO A 82 3.34 -13.89 2.43
N ASP A 83 3.95 -12.86 1.85
CA ASP A 83 5.04 -12.95 0.85
C ASP A 83 6.28 -12.15 1.26
N GLY A 84 6.17 -11.35 2.31
CA GLY A 84 7.29 -10.59 2.84
C GLY A 84 6.85 -9.60 3.90
N LYS A 85 7.75 -9.29 4.83
CA LYS A 85 7.52 -8.32 5.91
C LYS A 85 8.75 -7.45 6.08
N TYR A 86 8.51 -6.14 6.10
CA TYR A 86 9.57 -5.14 6.20
C TYR A 86 9.23 -4.12 7.28
N ASN A 87 10.24 -3.67 7.99
CA ASN A 87 10.08 -2.66 9.03
C ASN A 87 11.07 -1.52 8.79
N ARG A 88 10.70 -0.29 9.17
CA ARG A 88 11.49 0.93 8.96
C ARG A 88 11.96 1.08 7.51
N VAL A 89 11.04 0.93 6.57
CA VAL A 89 11.28 1.11 5.13
C VAL A 89 11.22 2.59 4.80
N SER A 90 12.25 3.16 4.16
CA SER A 90 12.21 4.55 3.68
C SER A 90 11.22 4.71 2.54
N TYR A 91 10.85 5.95 2.20
CA TYR A 91 9.96 6.20 1.09
C TYR A 91 10.52 5.70 -0.25
N GLU A 92 11.81 5.89 -0.51
CA GLU A 92 12.46 5.44 -1.75
C GLU A 92 12.42 3.92 -1.86
N ARG A 93 12.74 3.22 -0.75
CA ARG A 93 12.68 1.76 -0.72
C ARG A 93 11.25 1.23 -0.82
N LEU A 94 10.27 1.95 -0.26
CA LEU A 94 8.86 1.64 -0.43
C LEU A 94 8.48 1.64 -1.92
N ILE A 95 8.88 2.67 -2.68
CA ILE A 95 8.62 2.74 -4.12
C ILE A 95 9.17 1.51 -4.86
N GLU A 96 10.43 1.14 -4.60
CA GLU A 96 11.05 -0.04 -5.23
C GLU A 96 10.27 -1.33 -4.93
N ILE A 97 9.85 -1.50 -3.67
CA ILE A 97 9.06 -2.65 -3.25
C ILE A 97 7.70 -2.66 -3.94
N LEU A 98 7.01 -1.52 -4.02
CA LEU A 98 5.71 -1.43 -4.69
C LEU A 98 5.84 -1.74 -6.18
N ILE A 99 6.84 -1.20 -6.87
CA ILE A 99 7.10 -1.50 -8.29
C ILE A 99 7.32 -2.99 -8.49
N SER A 100 8.16 -3.61 -7.67
CA SER A 100 8.49 -5.03 -7.80
C SER A 100 7.31 -5.93 -7.44
N HIS A 101 6.67 -5.70 -6.29
CA HIS A 101 5.63 -6.58 -5.77
C HIS A 101 4.32 -6.45 -6.56
N LEU A 102 3.84 -5.21 -6.71
CA LEU A 102 2.58 -4.92 -7.41
C LEU A 102 2.74 -4.87 -8.93
N GLU A 103 3.96 -5.11 -9.44
CA GLU A 103 4.28 -5.13 -10.86
C GLU A 103 3.84 -3.84 -11.58
N LEU A 104 4.18 -2.70 -10.95
CA LEU A 104 3.89 -1.38 -11.47
C LEU A 104 4.90 -1.00 -12.55
N ASP A 105 4.47 -0.18 -13.50
CA ASP A 105 5.41 0.45 -14.43
C ASP A 105 6.28 1.46 -13.68
N LYS A 106 7.56 1.55 -14.02
CA LYS A 106 8.41 2.62 -13.50
C LYS A 106 7.86 3.95 -14.02
N PRO A 107 7.72 4.98 -13.16
CA PRO A 107 7.35 6.29 -13.64
C PRO A 107 8.41 6.82 -14.62
N SER A 108 7.93 7.43 -15.70
CA SER A 108 8.71 8.03 -16.78
C SER A 108 9.56 9.22 -16.31
#